data_AF-A0A965XVQ5-F1
#
_entry.id   AF-A0A965XVQ5-F1
#
_cell.length_a   1.000
_cell.length_b   1.000
_cell.length_c   1.000
_cell.angle_alpha   90.00
_cell.angle_beta   90.00
_cell.angle_gamma   90.00
#
_symmetry.space_group_name_H-M   'P 1'
#
loop_
_entity.id
_entity.type
_entity.pdbx_description
1 polymer ?
#
loop_
_entity_poly.entity_id
_entity_poly.type
_entity_poly.pdbx_seq_one_letter_code
_entity_poly.pdbx_strand_id
1 'polypeptide(L)'
;MEQPKKNNKNQKNQFQKVWPPKFNIIWIYIVLLGAIAYMWSSYDGGEPLKTEWFNVKEEMAASGDVEKIIYVSNQNRAEVYIKKDSLSKYAEMFGGKEPKFGPQFYFIVSSNFNPEEQFQSVREQLPEENRFDLETEERTNYFGKALEWLLFPLIIVALWIFMFRRMNKNMGGGGQGGSGGIFSVGKSQAKLFDKENNTKVTFKDVAGLEEAKVEVMEIVD
;
A
#
# COMPACT_ATOMS: atom_id res chain seq x y z
N MET A 1 -86.67 11.47 -14.32
CA MET A 1 -85.49 12.32 -14.59
C MET A 1 -84.64 12.21 -13.33
N GLU A 2 -83.44 11.63 -13.28
CA GLU A 2 -82.35 11.42 -14.24
C GLU A 2 -81.46 10.25 -13.72
N GLN A 3 -80.83 9.50 -14.63
CA GLN A 3 -79.49 8.95 -14.41
C GLN A 3 -78.45 9.97 -14.94
N PRO A 4 -77.14 9.74 -14.85
CA PRO A 4 -76.27 9.52 -13.69
C PRO A 4 -75.12 10.56 -13.69
N LYS A 5 -74.30 10.67 -12.63
CA LYS A 5 -72.94 11.24 -12.78
C LYS A 5 -71.87 10.30 -12.23
N LYS A 6 -71.10 9.80 -13.18
CA LYS A 6 -69.97 8.88 -13.08
C LYS A 6 -68.92 9.40 -12.09
N ASN A 7 -68.51 8.53 -11.17
CA ASN A 7 -67.34 8.73 -10.34
C ASN A 7 -66.10 8.38 -11.18
N ASN A 8 -65.47 9.39 -11.78
CA ASN A 8 -64.31 9.23 -12.65
C ASN A 8 -63.02 9.34 -11.81
N LYS A 9 -62.59 8.23 -11.19
CA LYS A 9 -61.25 8.14 -10.61
C LYS A 9 -60.25 7.88 -11.73
N ASN A 10 -59.61 8.96 -12.19
CA ASN A 10 -58.43 8.92 -13.04
C ASN A 10 -57.35 8.03 -12.41
N GLN A 11 -57.14 6.84 -12.98
CA GLN A 11 -55.91 6.08 -12.81
C GLN A 11 -54.78 6.82 -13.53
N LYS A 12 -54.03 7.66 -12.80
CA LYS A 12 -52.70 8.06 -13.25
C LYS A 12 -51.72 6.97 -12.82
N ASN A 13 -51.39 6.08 -13.76
CA ASN A 13 -50.25 5.18 -13.64
C ASN A 13 -48.98 6.02 -13.48
N GLN A 14 -48.55 6.21 -12.23
CA GLN A 14 -47.23 6.74 -11.93
C GLN A 14 -46.27 5.56 -12.01
N PHE A 15 -45.65 5.38 -13.19
CA PHE A 15 -44.43 4.60 -13.29
C PHE A 15 -43.43 5.22 -12.30
N GLN A 16 -43.19 4.54 -11.18
CA GLN A 16 -42.14 4.92 -10.24
C GLN A 16 -40.83 4.86 -11.01
N LYS A 17 -40.26 6.03 -11.29
CA LYS A 17 -38.95 6.15 -11.92
C LYS A 17 -37.93 5.61 -10.93
N VAL A 18 -37.58 4.34 -11.07
CA VAL A 18 -36.52 3.70 -10.28
C VAL A 18 -35.22 4.34 -10.74
N TRP A 19 -34.69 5.27 -9.94
CA TRP A 19 -33.39 5.86 -10.22
C TRP A 19 -32.35 4.76 -10.06
N PRO A 20 -31.45 4.55 -11.05
CA PRO A 20 -30.37 3.60 -10.85
C PRO A 20 -29.55 4.04 -9.63
N PRO A 21 -29.09 3.10 -8.79
CA PRO A 21 -28.28 3.43 -7.64
C PRO A 21 -27.10 4.30 -8.11
N LYS A 22 -26.91 5.45 -7.45
CA LYS A 22 -25.80 6.35 -7.76
C LYS A 22 -24.51 5.55 -7.65
N PHE A 23 -23.76 5.47 -8.75
CA PHE A 23 -22.58 4.66 -8.84
C PHE A 23 -21.56 5.12 -7.78
N ASN A 24 -21.41 4.31 -6.73
CA ASN A 24 -20.46 4.55 -5.67
C ASN A 24 -19.12 3.95 -6.08
N ILE A 25 -18.07 4.77 -6.12
CA ILE A 25 -16.72 4.35 -6.52
C ILE A 25 -16.17 3.21 -5.64
N ILE A 26 -16.74 3.01 -4.44
CA ILE A 26 -16.48 1.86 -3.57
C ILE A 26 -16.75 0.52 -4.27
N TRP A 27 -17.76 0.44 -5.15
CA TRP A 27 -18.02 -0.78 -5.93
C TRP A 27 -16.88 -1.13 -6.88
N ILE A 28 -16.18 -0.13 -7.44
CA ILE A 28 -14.99 -0.38 -8.27
C ILE A 28 -13.90 -1.03 -7.42
N TYR A 29 -13.64 -0.49 -6.23
CA TYR A 29 -12.61 -1.05 -5.34
C TYR A 29 -12.96 -2.48 -4.87
N ILE A 30 -14.24 -2.75 -4.58
CA ILE A 30 -14.68 -4.11 -4.19
C ILE A 30 -14.49 -5.09 -5.36
N VAL A 31 -14.89 -4.72 -6.57
CA VAL A 31 -14.71 -5.56 -7.76
C VAL A 31 -13.23 -5.78 -8.04
N LEU A 32 -12.40 -4.74 -7.92
CA LEU A 32 -10.96 -4.82 -8.14
C LEU A 32 -10.28 -5.72 -7.10
N LEU A 33 -10.61 -5.57 -5.82
CA LEU A 33 -10.10 -6.46 -4.75
C LEU A 33 -10.58 -7.89 -4.95
N GLY A 34 -11.84 -8.10 -5.35
CA GLY A 34 -12.38 -9.41 -5.67
C GLY A 34 -11.64 -10.06 -6.86
N ALA A 35 -11.32 -9.29 -7.90
CA ALA A 35 -10.55 -9.75 -9.03
C ALA A 35 -9.11 -10.13 -8.65
N ILE A 36 -8.45 -9.31 -7.81
CA ILE A 36 -7.10 -9.63 -7.29
C ILE A 36 -7.14 -10.89 -6.42
N ALA A 37 -8.12 -10.99 -5.51
CA ALA A 37 -8.26 -12.16 -4.65
C ALA A 37 -8.56 -13.43 -5.46
N TYR A 38 -9.39 -13.33 -6.50
CA TYR A 38 -9.64 -14.42 -7.43
C TYR A 38 -8.37 -14.81 -8.21
N MET A 39 -7.62 -13.83 -8.71
CA MET A 39 -6.37 -14.07 -9.43
C MET A 39 -5.33 -14.73 -8.52
N TRP A 40 -5.24 -14.31 -7.26
CA TRP A 40 -4.35 -14.91 -6.27
C TRP A 40 -4.78 -16.32 -5.89
N SER A 41 -6.07 -16.57 -5.69
CA SER A 41 -6.61 -17.90 -5.39
C SER A 41 -6.56 -18.86 -6.59
N SER A 42 -6.57 -18.33 -7.81
CA SER A 42 -6.51 -19.12 -9.05
C SER A 42 -5.08 -19.37 -9.52
N TYR A 43 -4.08 -18.76 -8.87
CA TYR A 43 -2.68 -19.02 -9.17
C TYR A 43 -2.27 -20.38 -8.57
N ASP A 44 -2.23 -21.38 -9.44
CA ASP A 44 -1.82 -22.76 -9.13
C ASP A 44 -0.47 -23.08 -9.79
N GLY A 45 0.43 -22.10 -9.83
CA GLY A 45 1.82 -22.29 -10.25
C GLY A 45 2.70 -22.54 -9.03
N GLY A 46 3.64 -23.47 -9.14
CA GLY A 46 4.61 -23.70 -8.06
C GLY A 46 5.87 -22.85 -8.18
N GLU A 47 6.77 -23.11 -7.22
CA GLU A 47 8.09 -22.50 -7.12
C GLU A 47 9.14 -23.39 -7.81
N PRO A 48 10.21 -22.80 -8.39
CA PRO A 48 11.30 -23.57 -8.96
C PRO A 48 11.99 -24.44 -7.91
N LEU A 49 12.31 -25.68 -8.26
CA LEU A 49 12.96 -26.61 -7.35
C LEU A 49 14.47 -26.44 -7.37
N LYS A 50 15.09 -26.52 -6.18
CA LYS A 50 16.54 -26.58 -6.08
C LYS A 50 17.04 -27.94 -6.61
N THR A 51 18.04 -27.90 -7.48
CA THR A 51 18.81 -29.06 -7.94
C THR A 51 20.31 -28.77 -7.85
N GLU A 52 21.13 -29.73 -8.24
CA GLU A 52 22.59 -29.61 -8.33
C GLU A 52 23.03 -29.60 -9.80
N TRP A 53 24.13 -28.89 -10.10
CA TRP A 53 24.67 -28.81 -11.47
C TRP A 53 24.95 -30.20 -12.06
N PHE A 54 25.41 -31.13 -11.22
CA PHE A 54 25.67 -32.51 -11.60
C PHE A 54 24.41 -33.20 -12.19
N ASN A 55 23.26 -33.10 -11.53
CA ASN A 55 22.01 -33.72 -12.02
C ASN A 55 21.53 -33.05 -13.31
N VAL A 56 21.68 -31.73 -13.41
CA VAL A 56 21.33 -31.00 -14.64
C VAL A 56 22.19 -31.48 -15.81
N LYS A 57 23.50 -31.64 -15.60
CA LYS A 57 24.42 -32.10 -16.64
C LYS A 57 24.18 -33.56 -17.04
N GLU A 58 24.17 -34.46 -16.07
CA GLU A 58 24.21 -35.90 -16.31
C GLU A 58 22.83 -36.51 -16.60
N GLU A 59 21.74 -35.89 -16.11
CA GLU A 59 20.39 -36.42 -16.32
C GLU A 59 19.58 -35.55 -17.30
N MET A 60 19.40 -34.27 -16.97
CA MET A 60 18.47 -33.40 -17.71
C MET A 60 19.01 -32.99 -19.08
N ALA A 61 20.26 -32.52 -19.13
CA ALA A 61 20.92 -32.06 -20.35
C ALA A 61 21.28 -33.25 -21.25
N ALA A 62 21.80 -34.35 -20.67
CA ALA A 62 22.08 -35.58 -21.40
C ALA A 62 20.83 -36.19 -22.07
N SER A 63 19.66 -36.06 -21.44
CA SER A 63 18.37 -36.50 -22.00
C SER A 63 17.79 -35.52 -23.04
N GLY A 64 18.42 -34.36 -23.26
CA GLY A 64 17.93 -33.32 -24.16
C GLY A 64 16.69 -32.57 -23.65
N ASP A 65 16.42 -32.66 -22.34
CA ASP A 65 15.21 -32.12 -21.72
C ASP A 65 15.31 -30.61 -21.40
N VAL A 66 16.52 -30.06 -21.40
CA VAL A 66 16.77 -28.65 -21.13
C VAL A 66 16.51 -27.80 -22.38
N GLU A 67 15.69 -26.77 -22.23
CA GLU A 67 15.43 -25.76 -23.26
C GLU A 67 16.45 -24.63 -23.17
N LYS A 68 16.63 -24.08 -21.97
CA LYS A 68 17.45 -22.89 -21.75
C LYS A 68 18.00 -22.84 -20.32
N ILE A 69 19.21 -22.30 -20.18
CA ILE A 69 19.83 -22.01 -18.89
C ILE A 69 20.12 -20.50 -18.82
N ILE A 70 19.60 -19.85 -17.77
CA ILE A 70 19.89 -18.45 -17.45
C ILE A 70 20.81 -18.40 -16.25
N TYR A 71 22.04 -17.93 -16.42
CA TYR A 71 22.95 -17.66 -15.32
C TYR A 71 22.72 -16.25 -14.76
N VAL A 72 22.24 -16.19 -13.52
CA VAL A 72 22.04 -14.94 -12.77
C VAL A 72 23.31 -14.64 -11.99
N SER A 73 24.21 -13.88 -12.60
CA SER A 73 25.59 -13.68 -12.14
C SER A 73 25.65 -13.08 -10.73
N ASN A 74 24.83 -12.06 -10.46
CA ASN A 74 24.80 -11.37 -9.17
C ASN A 74 24.17 -12.19 -8.03
N GLN A 75 23.60 -13.37 -8.32
CA GLN A 75 23.04 -14.29 -7.32
C GLN A 75 23.81 -15.62 -7.24
N ASN A 76 24.86 -15.80 -8.05
CA ASN A 76 25.59 -17.08 -8.20
C ASN A 76 24.63 -18.27 -8.38
N ARG A 77 23.59 -18.06 -9.21
CA ARG A 77 22.51 -19.03 -9.44
C ARG A 77 22.30 -19.20 -10.93
N ALA A 78 22.10 -20.43 -11.36
CA ALA A 78 21.60 -20.73 -12.69
C ALA A 78 20.17 -21.26 -12.60
N GLU A 79 19.35 -20.83 -13.53
CA GLU A 79 17.95 -21.21 -13.67
C GLU A 79 17.77 -22.04 -14.92
N VAL A 80 17.08 -23.16 -14.78
CA VAL A 80 16.93 -24.17 -15.82
C VAL A 80 15.48 -24.22 -16.26
N TYR A 81 15.29 -24.00 -17.55
CA TYR A 81 14.03 -24.13 -18.25
C TYR A 81 14.00 -25.49 -18.95
N ILE A 82 12.95 -26.25 -18.69
CA ILE A 82 12.74 -27.58 -19.25
C ILE A 82 11.76 -27.46 -20.41
N LYS A 83 12.05 -28.19 -21.50
CA LYS A 83 11.16 -28.28 -22.67
C LYS A 83 9.79 -28.76 -22.23
N LYS A 84 8.74 -28.20 -22.84
CA LYS A 84 7.34 -28.54 -22.50
C LYS A 84 7.04 -30.03 -22.62
N ASP A 85 7.63 -30.70 -23.60
CA ASP A 85 7.43 -32.14 -23.84
C ASP A 85 8.01 -33.00 -22.70
N SER A 86 9.11 -32.55 -22.10
CA SER A 86 9.83 -33.25 -21.05
C SER A 86 9.35 -32.91 -19.64
N LEU A 87 8.53 -31.87 -19.48
CA LEU A 87 8.03 -31.39 -18.19
C LEU A 87 7.26 -32.49 -17.42
N SER A 88 6.53 -33.33 -18.14
CA SER A 88 5.77 -34.45 -17.57
C SER A 88 6.64 -35.45 -16.80
N LYS A 89 7.91 -35.66 -17.22
CA LYS A 89 8.86 -36.56 -16.54
C LYS A 89 9.19 -36.11 -15.12
N TYR A 90 9.10 -34.80 -14.87
CA TYR A 90 9.51 -34.18 -13.62
C TYR A 90 8.32 -33.75 -12.76
N ALA A 91 7.08 -33.93 -13.23
CA ALA A 91 5.85 -33.51 -12.55
C ALA A 91 5.74 -34.04 -11.11
N GLU A 92 6.21 -35.27 -10.87
CA GLU A 92 6.24 -35.86 -9.52
C GLU A 92 7.13 -35.09 -8.55
N MET A 93 8.26 -34.56 -9.02
CA MET A 93 9.18 -33.79 -8.17
C MET A 93 8.57 -32.47 -7.72
N PHE A 94 7.68 -31.90 -8.53
CA PHE A 94 6.93 -30.68 -8.22
C PHE A 94 5.72 -30.91 -7.30
N GLY A 95 5.38 -32.18 -6.99
CA GLY A 95 4.20 -32.49 -6.19
C GLY A 95 2.89 -31.97 -6.79
N GLY A 96 2.81 -31.92 -8.13
CA GLY A 96 1.65 -31.41 -8.88
C GLY A 96 1.54 -29.88 -8.91
N LYS A 97 2.59 -29.15 -8.51
CA LYS A 97 2.68 -27.70 -8.60
C LYS A 97 3.94 -27.30 -9.35
N GLU A 98 3.98 -27.53 -10.65
CA GLU A 98 5.08 -27.09 -11.49
C GLU A 98 5.02 -25.57 -11.78
N PRO A 99 6.16 -24.89 -11.88
CA PRO A 99 6.21 -23.51 -12.36
C PRO A 99 5.74 -23.43 -13.81
N LYS A 100 4.56 -22.85 -14.03
CA LYS A 100 3.96 -22.65 -15.37
C LYS A 100 4.59 -21.47 -16.11
N PHE A 101 5.06 -20.47 -15.36
CA PHE A 101 5.64 -19.23 -15.88
C PHE A 101 6.93 -18.95 -15.12
N GLY A 102 8.05 -19.49 -15.60
CA GLY A 102 9.35 -19.34 -14.98
C GLY A 102 10.21 -20.57 -15.13
N PRO A 103 11.38 -20.60 -14.47
CA PRO A 103 12.26 -21.75 -14.47
C PRO A 103 11.63 -22.90 -13.68
N GLN A 104 11.92 -24.12 -14.10
CA GLN A 104 11.48 -25.33 -13.40
C GLN A 104 12.48 -25.69 -12.30
N PHE A 105 13.77 -25.56 -12.57
CA PHE A 105 14.82 -25.83 -11.60
C PHE A 105 15.77 -24.65 -11.45
N TYR A 106 16.48 -24.62 -10.34
CA TYR A 106 17.64 -23.77 -10.18
C TYR A 106 18.73 -24.50 -9.42
N PHE A 107 19.99 -24.12 -9.66
CA PHE A 107 21.12 -24.57 -8.88
C PHE A 107 22.00 -23.39 -8.49
N ILE A 108 22.72 -23.56 -7.39
CA ILE A 108 23.63 -22.54 -6.86
C ILE A 108 25.04 -22.97 -7.22
N VAL A 109 25.83 -22.02 -7.71
CA VAL A 109 27.24 -22.25 -8.07
C VAL A 109 28.15 -21.41 -7.19
N SER A 110 29.44 -21.75 -7.21
CA SER A 110 30.46 -20.95 -6.52
C SER A 110 30.75 -19.66 -7.29
N SER A 111 31.32 -18.66 -6.60
CA SER A 111 31.77 -17.41 -7.23
C SER A 111 32.83 -17.60 -8.31
N ASN A 112 33.57 -18.72 -8.25
CA ASN A 112 34.64 -19.05 -9.19
C ASN A 112 34.14 -19.91 -10.35
N PHE A 113 32.83 -20.17 -10.42
CA PHE A 113 32.23 -20.93 -11.50
C PHE A 113 32.33 -20.13 -12.80
N ASN A 114 32.95 -20.71 -13.83
CA ASN A 114 33.00 -20.14 -15.17
C ASN A 114 31.82 -20.68 -15.99
N PRO A 115 30.68 -19.97 -16.06
CA PRO A 115 29.48 -20.46 -16.73
C PRO A 115 29.73 -20.70 -18.22
N GLU A 116 30.50 -19.83 -18.87
CA GLU A 116 30.76 -19.93 -20.29
C GLU A 116 31.44 -21.27 -20.61
N GLU A 117 32.54 -21.58 -19.91
CA GLU A 117 33.29 -22.81 -20.12
C GLU A 117 32.51 -24.08 -19.72
N GLN A 118 31.86 -24.06 -18.56
CA GLN A 118 31.14 -25.23 -18.03
C GLN A 118 29.90 -25.56 -18.86
N PHE A 119 29.15 -24.55 -19.31
CA PHE A 119 27.94 -24.77 -20.11
C PHE A 119 28.27 -25.03 -21.58
N GLN A 120 29.24 -24.33 -22.17
CA GLN A 120 29.67 -24.60 -23.54
C GLN A 120 30.20 -26.03 -23.69
N SER A 121 31.05 -26.50 -22.76
CA SER A 121 31.60 -27.86 -22.85
C SER A 121 30.53 -28.95 -22.82
N VAL A 122 29.44 -28.77 -22.06
CA VAL A 122 28.28 -29.68 -22.09
C VAL A 122 27.51 -29.54 -23.40
N ARG A 123 27.27 -28.32 -23.86
CA ARG A 123 26.54 -28.03 -25.10
C ARG A 123 27.24 -28.62 -26.34
N GLU A 124 28.56 -28.61 -26.37
CA GLU A 124 29.37 -29.19 -27.45
C GLU A 124 29.30 -30.73 -27.49
N GLN A 125 29.11 -31.37 -26.33
CA GLN A 125 28.96 -32.83 -26.22
C GLN A 125 27.56 -33.30 -26.62
N LEU A 126 26.58 -32.39 -26.69
CA LEU A 126 25.21 -32.71 -27.06
C LEU A 126 25.00 -32.62 -28.58
N PRO A 127 24.14 -33.51 -29.15
CA PRO A 127 23.63 -33.37 -30.51
C PRO A 127 23.00 -31.98 -30.72
N GLU A 128 23.08 -31.43 -31.94
CA GLU A 128 22.61 -30.05 -32.20
C GLU A 128 21.14 -29.83 -31.81
N GLU A 129 20.29 -30.85 -31.98
CA GLU A 129 18.88 -30.87 -31.60
C GLU A 129 18.61 -30.79 -30.08
N ASN A 130 19.59 -31.19 -29.27
CA ASN A 130 19.50 -31.25 -27.81
C ASN A 130 20.29 -30.13 -27.13
N ARG A 131 20.90 -29.23 -27.90
CA ARG A 131 21.59 -28.06 -27.34
C ARG A 131 20.57 -27.11 -26.73
N PHE A 132 20.87 -26.65 -25.52
CA PHE A 132 20.10 -25.61 -24.84
C PHE A 132 20.67 -24.22 -25.15
N ASP A 133 19.82 -23.21 -24.96
CA ASP A 133 20.25 -21.80 -25.03
C ASP A 133 20.90 -21.37 -23.72
N LEU A 134 21.97 -20.57 -23.83
CA LEU A 134 22.69 -20.02 -22.69
C LEU A 134 22.55 -18.50 -22.69
N GLU A 135 22.06 -17.97 -21.58
CA GLU A 135 22.00 -16.53 -21.34
C GLU A 135 22.63 -16.21 -19.98
N THR A 136 23.31 -15.06 -19.91
CA THR A 136 23.83 -14.52 -18.65
C THR A 136 23.19 -13.16 -18.41
N GLU A 137 22.59 -13.00 -17.25
CA GLU A 137 21.87 -11.78 -16.89
C GLU A 137 22.17 -11.38 -15.44
N GLU A 138 22.01 -10.09 -15.15
CA GLU A 138 21.99 -9.56 -13.79
C GLU A 138 20.57 -9.21 -13.39
N ARG A 139 20.12 -9.68 -12.21
CA ARG A 139 18.76 -9.40 -11.74
C ARG A 139 18.75 -8.41 -10.61
N THR A 140 18.12 -7.27 -10.86
CA THR A 140 17.86 -6.26 -9.83
C THR A 140 16.47 -6.45 -9.23
N ASN A 141 16.40 -6.61 -7.91
CA ASN A 141 15.13 -6.56 -7.18
C ASN A 141 14.67 -5.11 -7.01
N TYR A 142 14.00 -4.56 -8.01
CA TYR A 142 13.48 -3.19 -7.99
C TYR A 142 12.47 -2.96 -6.87
N PHE A 143 11.60 -3.93 -6.58
CA PHE A 143 10.62 -3.83 -5.51
C PHE A 143 11.30 -3.75 -4.13
N GLY A 144 12.29 -4.62 -3.89
CA GLY A 144 13.09 -4.58 -2.68
C GLY A 144 13.81 -3.24 -2.51
N LYS A 145 14.46 -2.75 -3.58
CA LYS A 145 15.12 -1.43 -3.59
C LYS A 145 14.14 -0.29 -3.34
N ALA A 146 12.95 -0.33 -3.93
CA ALA A 146 11.92 0.68 -3.73
C ALA A 146 11.38 0.65 -2.29
N LEU A 147 11.16 -0.54 -1.73
CA LEU A 147 10.71 -0.70 -0.35
C LEU A 147 11.76 -0.19 0.63
N GLU A 148 13.03 -0.52 0.42
CA GLU A 148 14.15 -0.02 1.22
C GLU A 148 14.24 1.51 1.18
N TRP A 149 14.12 2.09 -0.02
CA TRP A 149 14.12 3.54 -0.21
C TRP A 149 12.91 4.22 0.42
N LEU A 150 11.72 3.60 0.37
CA LEU A 150 10.48 4.13 0.95
C LEU A 150 10.36 3.90 2.46
N LEU A 151 11.04 2.89 3.02
CA LEU A 151 10.92 2.52 4.44
C LEU A 151 11.30 3.69 5.35
N PHE A 152 12.45 4.32 5.08
CA PHE A 152 12.95 5.45 5.87
C PHE A 152 12.00 6.67 5.87
N PRO A 153 11.58 7.24 4.72
CA PRO A 153 10.65 8.36 4.71
C PRO A 153 9.28 7.99 5.30
N LEU A 154 8.81 6.75 5.12
CA LEU A 154 7.56 6.28 5.71
C LEU A 154 7.64 6.28 7.24
N ILE A 155 8.76 5.87 7.83
CA ILE A 155 8.97 5.95 9.28
C ILE A 155 8.95 7.40 9.77
N ILE A 156 9.59 8.33 9.06
CA ILE A 156 9.56 9.77 9.42
C ILE A 156 8.13 10.29 9.38
N VAL A 157 7.38 10.01 8.32
CA VAL A 157 5.99 10.44 8.18
C VAL A 157 5.12 9.81 9.27
N ALA A 158 5.33 8.52 9.59
CA ALA A 158 4.61 7.84 10.67
C ALA A 158 4.91 8.45 12.05
N LEU A 159 6.18 8.79 12.33
CA LEU A 159 6.58 9.48 13.55
C LEU A 159 6.01 10.90 13.62
N TRP A 160 6.04 11.63 12.51
CA TRP A 160 5.45 12.97 12.40
C TRP A 160 3.94 12.92 12.70
N ILE A 161 3.21 12.02 12.03
CA ILE A 161 1.78 11.78 12.30
C ILE A 161 1.56 11.36 13.75
N PHE A 162 2.39 10.47 14.29
CA PHE A 162 2.30 10.03 15.68
C PHE A 162 2.48 11.20 16.66
N MET A 163 3.45 12.09 16.43
CA MET A 163 3.69 13.29 17.24
C MET A 163 2.50 14.26 17.19
N PHE A 164 1.99 14.61 16.00
CA PHE A 164 0.83 15.49 15.87
C PHE A 164 -0.44 14.85 16.47
N ARG A 165 -0.63 13.55 16.26
CA ARG A 165 -1.77 12.82 16.82
C ARG A 165 -1.67 12.69 18.35
N ARG A 166 -0.47 12.66 18.92
CA ARG A 166 -0.24 12.69 20.37
C ARG A 166 -0.44 14.08 20.95
N MET A 167 0.07 15.13 20.30
CA MET A 167 -0.06 16.51 20.75
C MET A 167 -1.53 16.97 20.74
N ASN A 168 -2.29 16.63 19.69
CA ASN A 168 -3.73 16.91 19.61
C ASN A 168 -4.56 16.19 20.67
N LYS A 169 -4.08 15.08 21.24
CA LYS A 169 -4.78 14.38 22.33
C LYS A 169 -4.52 14.98 23.71
N ASN A 170 -3.37 15.64 23.92
CA ASN A 170 -2.96 16.16 25.22
C ASN A 170 -3.20 17.67 25.39
N MET A 171 -3.46 18.42 24.30
CA MET A 171 -3.84 19.85 24.35
C MET A 171 -5.36 20.08 24.36
N GLY A 172 -6.13 19.23 25.03
CA GLY A 172 -7.48 19.55 25.50
C GLY A 172 -8.54 19.91 24.44
N GLY A 173 -9.31 18.91 24.02
CA GLY A 173 -10.77 19.01 23.93
C GLY A 173 -11.39 19.86 22.81
N GLY A 174 -11.90 19.16 21.80
CA GLY A 174 -13.11 19.57 21.10
C GLY A 174 -12.92 20.30 19.77
N GLY A 175 -13.48 19.70 18.73
CA GLY A 175 -13.94 20.48 17.58
C GLY A 175 -12.95 20.57 16.42
N GLN A 176 -13.38 19.97 15.32
CA GLN A 176 -13.15 20.52 13.99
C GLN A 176 -13.30 22.05 14.03
N GLY A 177 -12.19 22.78 13.93
CA GLY A 177 -12.17 24.24 13.97
C GLY A 177 -12.03 24.83 15.37
N GLY A 178 -10.81 24.87 15.90
CA GLY A 178 -10.52 25.55 17.15
C GLY A 178 -9.09 26.06 17.15
N SER A 179 -8.92 27.37 17.02
CA SER A 179 -7.63 28.06 17.04
C SER A 179 -6.96 27.98 18.43
N GLY A 180 -6.35 26.84 18.75
CA GLY A 180 -5.62 26.60 20.00
C GLY A 180 -4.19 26.08 19.82
N GLY A 181 -3.76 25.82 18.59
CA GLY A 181 -2.34 25.60 18.27
C GLY A 181 -1.56 26.91 18.30
N ILE A 182 -0.23 26.84 18.25
CA ILE A 182 0.77 27.93 18.30
C ILE A 182 0.46 29.24 17.52
N PHE A 183 -0.55 29.22 16.65
CA PHE A 183 -1.16 30.37 15.96
C PHE A 183 -2.22 31.15 16.76
N SER A 184 -2.48 30.78 18.02
CA SER A 184 -3.31 31.57 18.96
C SER A 184 -2.54 32.69 19.67
N VAL A 185 -1.20 32.71 19.52
CA VAL A 185 -0.34 33.81 19.94
C VAL A 185 -0.65 35.02 19.07
N GLY A 186 -1.43 35.96 19.60
CA GLY A 186 -1.80 37.20 18.90
C GLY A 186 -3.28 37.58 19.01
N LYS A 187 -4.15 36.66 19.45
CA LYS A 187 -5.52 37.05 19.83
C LYS A 187 -5.47 37.70 21.21
N SER A 188 -5.37 39.03 21.22
CA SER A 188 -5.52 39.86 22.43
C SER A 188 -6.67 39.34 23.28
N GLN A 189 -6.38 38.95 24.53
CA GLN A 189 -7.37 38.69 25.57
C GLN A 189 -7.93 40.04 26.05
N ALA A 190 -8.50 40.83 25.14
CA ALA A 190 -9.20 42.04 25.48
C ALA A 190 -10.49 41.63 26.20
N LYS A 191 -10.52 41.74 27.52
CA LYS A 191 -11.78 41.81 28.25
C LYS A 191 -12.49 43.07 27.76
N LEU A 192 -13.55 42.90 26.97
CA LEU A 192 -14.51 43.99 26.74
C LEU A 192 -15.11 44.33 28.11
N PHE A 193 -14.62 45.43 28.70
CA PHE A 193 -15.28 46.04 29.84
C PHE A 193 -16.54 46.72 29.31
N ASP A 194 -17.62 45.95 29.25
CA ASP A 194 -18.93 46.48 28.95
C ASP A 194 -19.41 47.31 30.14
N LYS A 195 -19.78 48.57 29.92
CA LYS A 195 -20.23 49.51 30.97
C LYS A 195 -21.46 48.99 31.73
N GLU A 196 -22.15 48.01 31.17
CA GLU A 196 -23.37 47.45 31.73
C GLU A 196 -23.12 46.24 32.64
N ASN A 197 -21.95 45.58 32.57
CA ASN A 197 -21.77 44.25 33.18
C ASN A 197 -20.51 44.07 34.05
N ASN A 198 -20.03 45.11 34.72
CA ASN A 198 -19.03 44.94 35.77
C ASN A 198 -19.29 45.83 36.99
N THR A 199 -18.95 45.28 38.15
CA THR A 199 -19.03 45.83 39.51
C THR A 199 -18.68 47.32 39.53
N LYS A 200 -19.68 48.18 39.77
CA LYS A 200 -19.49 49.62 39.95
C LYS A 200 -18.90 49.85 41.34
N VAL A 201 -17.58 49.79 41.46
CA VAL A 201 -16.88 50.18 42.69
C VAL A 201 -16.71 51.70 42.67
N THR A 202 -17.17 52.37 43.72
CA THR A 202 -17.02 53.81 43.92
C THR A 202 -16.01 54.10 45.04
N PHE A 203 -15.54 55.34 45.17
CA PHE A 203 -14.67 55.73 46.29
C PHE A 203 -15.28 55.47 47.68
N LYS A 204 -16.61 55.28 47.76
CA LYS A 204 -17.30 54.91 49.00
C LYS A 204 -17.05 53.47 49.42
N ASP A 205 -16.73 52.59 48.46
CA ASP A 205 -16.58 51.15 48.67
C ASP A 205 -15.16 50.73 49.09
N VAL A 206 -14.24 51.70 49.26
CA VAL A 206 -12.86 51.49 49.71
C VAL A 206 -12.74 51.94 51.17
N ALA A 207 -12.27 51.12 52.10
CA ALA A 207 -12.14 51.51 53.52
C ALA A 207 -10.67 51.73 53.92
N GLY A 208 -10.43 52.65 54.87
CA GLY A 208 -9.15 52.77 55.59
C GLY A 208 -8.02 53.57 54.91
N LEU A 209 -8.27 54.21 53.76
CA LEU A 209 -7.28 54.98 53.00
C LEU A 209 -7.75 56.41 52.72
N GLU A 210 -8.14 57.16 53.77
CA GLU A 210 -8.75 58.49 53.58
C GLU A 210 -7.79 59.53 53.00
N GLU A 211 -6.51 59.51 53.36
CA GLU A 211 -5.50 60.44 52.84
C GLU A 211 -5.28 60.25 51.33
N ALA A 212 -5.07 59.00 50.88
CA ALA A 212 -4.89 58.69 49.46
C ALA A 212 -6.17 58.90 48.63
N LYS A 213 -7.36 58.79 49.25
CA LYS A 213 -8.62 59.10 48.59
C LYS A 213 -8.75 60.59 48.26
N VAL A 214 -8.33 61.47 49.16
CA VAL A 214 -8.41 62.93 48.96
C VAL A 214 -7.48 63.34 47.82
N GLU A 215 -6.24 62.86 47.81
CA GLU A 215 -5.28 63.19 46.75
C GLU A 215 -5.77 62.73 45.35
N VAL A 216 -6.37 61.55 45.26
CA VAL A 216 -6.85 61.03 43.97
C VAL A 216 -8.18 61.67 43.55
N MET A 217 -9.04 62.08 44.49
CA MET A 217 -10.27 62.81 44.15
C MET A 217 -9.96 64.14 43.47
N GLU A 218 -8.90 64.86 43.88
CA GLU A 218 -8.48 66.11 43.24
C GLU A 218 -8.07 65.95 41.76
N ILE A 219 -7.71 64.73 41.32
CA ILE A 219 -7.33 64.46 39.93
C ILE A 219 -8.54 64.07 39.07
N VAL A 220 -9.59 63.54 39.70
CA VAL A 220 -10.76 63.00 39.00
C VAL A 220 -11.85 64.06 38.78
N ASP A 221 -11.93 65.08 39.64
CA ASP A 221 -12.80 66.26 39.49
C ASP A 221 -12.26 67.26 38.44
#